data_AF-A0A963M654-F1
#
_entry.id   AF-A0A963M654-F1
#
_cell.length_a   1.000
_cell.length_b   1.000
_cell.length_c   1.000
_cell.angle_alpha   90.00
_cell.angle_beta   90.00
_cell.angle_gamma   90.00
#
_symmetry.space_group_name_H-M   'P 1'
#
loop_
_entity.id
_entity.type
_entity.pdbx_description
1 polymer ?
#
loop_
_entity_poly.entity_id
_entity_poly.type
_entity_poly.pdbx_seq_one_letter_code
_entity_poly.pdbx_strand_id
1 'polypeptide(L)'
;DKGQEPKTLQKTAPSGGWPPVSTARRPRAQPTSRAQRALQIVLTEPSAWESLSQADHALLCELPDPHGPLFVWLEGQNLEHGPQPWGALREALRGHDWEQAAVAAVDSVPRDIESDPAELQRILASEREQRLAQARQRAAEAGDVETLRRLMAGPAATAQPLAQPADAPAPPHEPGPGELLP
;
A
#
# COMPACT_ATOMS: atom_id res chain seq x y z
N ASP A 1 75.24 -11.47 -32.81
CA ASP A 1 74.28 -10.79 -31.93
C ASP A 1 72.91 -10.83 -32.62
N LYS A 2 72.21 -11.97 -32.51
CA LYS A 2 71.00 -12.24 -31.69
C LYS A 2 69.70 -11.54 -32.16
N GLY A 3 68.73 -12.35 -32.62
CA GLY A 3 67.28 -12.06 -32.61
C GLY A 3 66.57 -12.22 -33.97
N GLN A 4 66.37 -13.43 -34.53
CA GLN A 4 65.19 -14.32 -34.38
C GLN A 4 63.80 -13.71 -34.73
N GLU A 5 63.25 -14.13 -35.88
CA GLU A 5 61.81 -14.16 -36.19
C GLU A 5 61.13 -15.44 -35.59
N PRO A 6 59.87 -15.81 -35.92
CA PRO A 6 58.61 -15.39 -35.29
C PRO A 6 57.81 -16.59 -34.72
N LYS A 7 56.91 -16.38 -33.73
CA LYS A 7 55.94 -17.43 -33.32
C LYS A 7 54.57 -16.88 -32.95
N THR A 8 53.62 -17.24 -33.82
CA THR A 8 52.21 -17.61 -33.59
C THR A 8 51.74 -17.65 -32.14
N LEU A 9 50.65 -16.94 -31.83
CA LEU A 9 49.59 -17.53 -31.01
C LEU A 9 48.24 -16.84 -31.29
N GLN A 10 47.45 -17.48 -32.15
CA GLN A 10 46.00 -17.41 -32.04
C GLN A 10 45.61 -17.91 -30.65
N LYS A 11 44.78 -17.17 -29.91
CA LYS A 11 44.09 -17.73 -28.74
C LYS A 11 42.64 -17.27 -28.71
N THR A 12 41.83 -18.19 -29.22
CA THR A 12 40.43 -18.50 -28.91
C THR A 12 39.81 -17.80 -27.70
N ALA A 13 38.58 -17.34 -27.92
CA ALA A 13 37.61 -16.98 -26.88
C ALA A 13 37.31 -18.15 -25.92
N PRO A 14 36.86 -17.84 -24.70
CA PRO A 14 35.95 -18.73 -23.97
C PRO A 14 34.52 -18.19 -24.00
N SER A 15 33.61 -19.08 -24.42
CA SER A 15 32.19 -19.06 -24.06
C SER A 15 32.00 -18.92 -22.55
N GLY A 16 31.00 -18.12 -22.14
CA GLY A 16 30.51 -18.11 -20.77
C GLY A 16 30.08 -16.73 -20.26
N GLY A 17 29.20 -16.04 -20.98
CA GLY A 17 28.55 -14.83 -20.48
C GLY A 17 27.06 -14.96 -20.70
N TRP A 18 26.30 -15.21 -19.64
CA TRP A 18 24.84 -15.15 -19.69
C TRP A 18 24.46 -13.75 -20.18
N PRO A 19 23.48 -13.60 -21.09
CA PRO A 19 23.03 -12.27 -21.48
C PRO A 19 22.55 -11.54 -20.22
N PRO A 20 22.82 -10.23 -20.06
CA PRO A 20 22.20 -9.47 -18.99
C PRO A 20 20.70 -9.57 -19.23
N VAL A 21 20.02 -10.34 -18.38
CA VAL A 21 18.58 -10.27 -18.19
C VAL A 21 18.32 -8.84 -17.76
N SER A 22 18.02 -8.02 -18.76
CA SER A 22 17.41 -6.73 -18.56
C SER A 22 16.04 -7.05 -17.99
N THR A 23 15.99 -7.15 -16.67
CA THR A 23 14.74 -6.94 -15.94
C THR A 23 14.34 -5.52 -16.29
N ALA A 24 13.58 -5.38 -17.37
CA ALA A 24 12.79 -4.20 -17.65
C ALA A 24 11.84 -4.09 -16.45
N ARG A 25 12.35 -3.46 -15.39
CA ARG A 25 11.59 -3.03 -14.24
C ARG A 25 10.47 -2.22 -14.87
N ARG A 26 9.25 -2.77 -14.82
CA ARG A 26 8.06 -2.08 -15.31
C ARG A 26 8.17 -0.63 -14.83
N PRO A 27 8.01 0.37 -15.72
CA PRO A 27 8.00 1.75 -15.27
C PRO A 27 7.01 1.81 -14.11
N ARG A 28 7.43 2.36 -12.96
CA ARG A 28 6.55 2.54 -11.82
C ARG A 28 5.31 3.22 -12.38
N ALA A 29 4.16 2.53 -12.37
CA ALA A 29 2.92 3.10 -12.84
C ALA A 29 2.76 4.43 -12.09
N GLN A 30 2.70 5.52 -12.84
CA GLN A 30 2.65 6.85 -12.25
C GLN A 30 1.45 6.92 -11.29
N PRO A 31 1.51 7.71 -10.21
CA PRO A 31 0.40 7.85 -9.26
C PRO A 31 -0.94 8.17 -9.97
N THR A 32 -0.89 8.93 -11.07
CA THR A 32 -2.05 9.19 -11.95
C THR A 32 -2.70 7.91 -12.50
N SER A 33 -1.89 6.91 -12.88
CA SER A 33 -2.41 5.63 -13.41
C SER A 33 -3.08 4.78 -12.33
N ARG A 34 -2.60 4.86 -11.08
CA ARG A 34 -3.18 4.12 -9.95
C ARG A 34 -4.43 4.78 -9.41
N ALA A 35 -4.41 6.10 -9.25
CA ALA A 35 -5.58 6.89 -8.87
C ALA A 35 -6.72 6.71 -9.88
N GLN A 36 -6.39 6.75 -11.18
CA GLN A 36 -7.37 6.49 -12.23
C GLN A 36 -7.90 5.06 -12.19
N ARG A 37 -7.04 4.04 -11.96
CA ARG A 37 -7.51 2.67 -11.84
C ARG A 37 -8.40 2.45 -10.60
N ALA A 38 -8.06 3.07 -9.47
CA ALA A 38 -8.92 3.06 -8.28
C ALA A 38 -10.29 3.68 -8.58
N LEU A 39 -10.31 4.81 -9.30
CA LEU A 39 -11.56 5.46 -9.70
C LEU A 39 -12.40 4.56 -10.61
N GLN A 40 -11.77 3.93 -11.61
CA GLN A 40 -12.44 2.96 -12.49
C GLN A 40 -13.10 1.83 -11.69
N ILE A 41 -12.37 1.25 -10.73
CA ILE A 41 -12.90 0.16 -9.91
C ILE A 41 -14.09 0.65 -9.09
N VAL A 42 -13.98 1.79 -8.38
CA VAL A 42 -15.06 2.33 -7.56
C VAL A 42 -16.32 2.67 -8.38
N LEU A 43 -16.16 3.20 -9.59
CA LEU A 43 -17.29 3.55 -10.46
C LEU A 43 -18.00 2.33 -11.07
N THR A 44 -17.32 1.20 -11.19
CA THR A 44 -17.83 0.01 -11.90
C THR A 44 -18.16 -1.16 -10.97
N GLU A 45 -17.59 -1.19 -9.76
CA GLU A 45 -17.81 -2.21 -8.74
C GLU A 45 -18.22 -1.53 -7.41
N PRO A 46 -19.53 -1.33 -7.17
CA PRO A 46 -20.02 -0.58 -6.00
C PRO A 46 -19.59 -1.20 -4.66
N SER A 47 -19.50 -2.53 -4.60
CA SER A 47 -19.10 -3.28 -3.41
C SER A 47 -17.66 -2.96 -2.98
N ALA A 48 -16.82 -2.49 -3.91
CA ALA A 48 -15.43 -2.15 -3.62
C ALA A 48 -15.34 -0.97 -2.64
N TRP A 49 -16.22 0.03 -2.77
CA TRP A 49 -16.24 1.22 -1.93
C TRP A 49 -16.61 0.91 -0.47
N GLU A 50 -17.57 0.02 -0.25
CA GLU A 50 -18.02 -0.38 1.09
C GLU A 50 -16.98 -1.20 1.85
N SER A 51 -16.06 -1.85 1.13
CA SER A 51 -15.00 -2.67 1.73
C SER A 51 -13.82 -1.87 2.30
N LEU A 52 -13.79 -0.56 2.05
CA LEU A 52 -12.67 0.30 2.44
C LEU A 52 -12.75 0.72 3.90
N SER A 53 -11.58 0.87 4.52
CA SER A 53 -11.49 1.49 5.84
C SER A 53 -11.63 3.01 5.74
N GLN A 54 -12.03 3.67 6.81
CA GLN A 54 -12.12 5.14 6.86
C GLN A 54 -10.80 5.83 6.46
N ALA A 55 -9.66 5.22 6.80
CA ALA A 55 -8.34 5.73 6.44
C ALA A 55 -8.08 5.61 4.92
N ASP A 56 -8.62 4.57 4.28
CA ASP A 56 -8.50 4.38 2.84
C ASP A 56 -9.47 5.29 2.07
N HIS A 57 -10.68 5.53 2.60
CA HIS A 57 -11.58 6.58 2.08
C HIS A 57 -10.90 7.95 2.10
N ALA A 58 -10.34 8.34 3.25
CA ALA A 58 -9.59 9.60 3.39
C ALA A 58 -8.40 9.67 2.43
N LEU A 59 -7.66 8.56 2.24
CA LEU A 59 -6.54 8.51 1.31
C LEU A 59 -6.97 8.86 -0.12
N LEU A 60 -8.10 8.33 -0.57
CA LEU A 60 -8.67 8.60 -1.89
C LEU A 60 -9.19 10.05 -2.02
N CYS A 61 -9.89 10.55 -1.00
CA CYS A 61 -10.43 11.92 -0.97
C CYS A 61 -9.32 12.99 -0.94
N GLU A 62 -8.15 12.68 -0.39
CA GLU A 62 -6.97 13.57 -0.37
C GLU A 62 -6.13 13.54 -1.66
N LEU A 63 -6.50 12.74 -2.67
CA LEU A 63 -5.76 12.70 -3.92
C LEU A 63 -5.78 14.06 -4.64
N PRO A 64 -4.71 14.43 -5.37
CA PRO A 64 -4.71 15.67 -6.13
C PRO A 64 -5.78 15.65 -7.22
N ASP A 65 -6.16 16.85 -7.67
CA ASP A 65 -7.00 17.02 -8.85
C ASP A 65 -6.47 16.21 -10.05
N PRO A 66 -7.37 15.60 -10.85
CA PRO A 66 -8.84 15.69 -10.76
C PRO A 66 -9.51 14.63 -9.85
N HIS A 67 -8.75 13.78 -9.16
CA HIS A 67 -9.31 12.55 -8.57
C HIS A 67 -9.96 12.76 -7.20
N GLY A 68 -9.30 13.50 -6.31
CA GLY A 68 -9.77 13.71 -4.93
C GLY A 68 -11.19 14.27 -4.84
N PRO A 69 -11.52 15.38 -5.53
CA PRO A 69 -12.87 15.94 -5.51
C PRO A 69 -13.95 14.96 -5.97
N LEU A 70 -13.63 14.10 -6.94
CA LEU A 70 -14.56 13.09 -7.45
C LEU A 70 -14.77 11.97 -6.41
N PHE A 71 -13.73 11.58 -5.66
CA PHE A 71 -13.89 10.65 -4.54
C PHE A 71 -14.67 11.23 -3.36
N VAL A 72 -14.50 12.53 -3.06
CA VAL A 72 -15.33 13.23 -2.06
C VAL A 72 -16.79 13.21 -2.47
N TRP A 73 -17.08 13.46 -3.75
CA TRP A 73 -18.44 13.37 -4.26
C TRP A 73 -19.01 11.95 -4.16
N LEU A 74 -18.22 10.92 -4.51
CA LEU A 74 -18.62 9.51 -4.38
C LEU A 74 -18.89 9.11 -2.92
N GLU A 75 -18.11 9.63 -1.96
CA GLU A 75 -18.35 9.44 -0.53
C GLU A 75 -19.73 10.00 -0.13
N GLY A 76 -20.05 11.21 -0.56
CA GLY A 76 -21.38 11.82 -0.37
C GLY A 76 -22.51 10.98 -0.96
N GLN A 77 -22.39 10.57 -2.22
CA GLN A 77 -23.37 9.71 -2.87
C GLN A 77 -23.63 8.41 -2.10
N ASN A 78 -22.56 7.76 -1.62
CA ASN A 78 -22.68 6.52 -0.86
C ASN A 78 -23.33 6.74 0.51
N LEU A 79 -23.04 7.85 1.19
CA LEU A 79 -23.67 8.19 2.46
C LEU A 79 -25.18 8.47 2.32
N GLU A 80 -25.58 9.12 1.23
CA GLU A 80 -26.97 9.52 0.99
C GLU A 80 -27.83 8.40 0.37
N HIS A 81 -27.26 7.62 -0.55
CA HIS A 81 -28.01 6.66 -1.37
C HIS A 81 -27.55 5.20 -1.21
N GLY A 82 -26.46 4.96 -0.47
CA GLY A 82 -25.83 3.64 -0.41
C GLY A 82 -25.09 3.27 -1.70
N PRO A 83 -24.74 1.99 -1.90
CA PRO A 83 -24.06 1.53 -3.10
C PRO A 83 -24.94 1.68 -4.34
N GLN A 84 -24.41 2.34 -5.39
CA GLN A 84 -25.14 2.62 -6.63
C GLN A 84 -24.40 2.06 -7.86
N PRO A 85 -25.12 1.49 -8.85
CA PRO A 85 -24.51 1.09 -10.10
C PRO A 85 -24.09 2.31 -10.92
N TRP A 86 -23.14 2.12 -11.85
CA TRP A 86 -22.64 3.19 -12.73
C TRP A 86 -23.76 3.99 -13.42
N GLY A 87 -24.83 3.34 -13.88
CA GLY A 87 -25.95 4.03 -14.53
C GLY A 87 -26.62 5.11 -13.66
N ALA A 88 -26.74 4.86 -12.34
CA ALA A 88 -27.30 5.81 -11.40
C ALA A 88 -26.29 6.92 -11.06
N LEU A 89 -25.01 6.57 -10.85
CA LEU A 89 -23.94 7.54 -10.63
C LEU A 89 -23.78 8.49 -11.82
N ARG A 90 -23.82 7.96 -13.05
CA ARG A 90 -23.74 8.76 -14.28
C ARG A 90 -24.90 9.73 -14.42
N GLU A 91 -26.11 9.33 -13.99
CA GLU A 91 -27.26 10.23 -13.98
C GLU A 91 -27.07 11.34 -12.95
N ALA A 92 -26.61 11.00 -11.74
CA ALA A 92 -26.32 11.96 -10.68
C ALA A 92 -25.19 12.94 -11.05
N LEU A 93 -24.25 12.52 -11.89
CA LEU A 93 -23.16 13.37 -12.38
C LEU A 93 -23.59 14.38 -13.45
N ARG A 94 -24.80 14.30 -14.02
CA ARG A 94 -25.18 15.18 -15.13
C ARG A 94 -25.10 16.65 -14.74
N GLY A 95 -24.33 17.43 -15.50
CA GLY A 95 -24.14 18.85 -15.27
C GLY A 95 -23.12 19.20 -14.17
N HIS A 96 -22.48 18.21 -13.54
CA HIS A 96 -21.34 18.43 -12.65
C HIS A 96 -20.05 18.65 -13.44
N ASP A 97 -19.11 19.42 -12.88
CA ASP A 97 -17.79 19.67 -13.47
C ASP A 97 -16.97 18.38 -13.71
N TRP A 98 -17.27 17.30 -12.97
CA TRP A 98 -16.57 16.02 -13.05
C TRP A 98 -17.23 14.99 -13.96
N GLU A 99 -18.38 15.30 -14.57
CA GLU A 99 -19.13 14.37 -15.43
C GLU A 99 -18.24 13.76 -16.51
N GLN A 100 -17.53 14.61 -17.26
CA GLN A 100 -16.69 14.18 -18.37
C GLN A 100 -15.52 13.31 -17.89
N ALA A 101 -14.92 13.63 -16.73
CA ALA A 101 -13.82 12.87 -16.17
C ALA A 101 -14.27 11.46 -15.73
N ALA A 102 -15.42 11.36 -15.06
CA ALA A 102 -15.98 10.07 -14.63
C ALA A 102 -16.36 9.20 -15.84
N VAL A 103 -17.03 9.78 -16.85
CA VAL A 103 -17.40 9.06 -18.08
C VAL A 103 -16.15 8.56 -18.81
N ALA A 104 -15.15 9.43 -18.99
CA ALA A 104 -13.89 9.04 -19.62
C ALA A 104 -13.16 7.93 -18.84
N ALA A 105 -13.22 7.96 -17.51
CA ALA A 105 -12.63 6.91 -16.68
C ALA A 105 -13.30 5.55 -16.97
N VAL A 106 -14.63 5.47 -16.95
CA VAL A 106 -15.36 4.22 -17.22
C VAL A 106 -15.19 3.76 -18.66
N ASP A 107 -15.28 4.65 -19.65
CA ASP A 107 -15.12 4.31 -21.07
C ASP A 107 -13.71 3.82 -21.41
N SER A 108 -12.71 4.19 -20.60
CA SER A 108 -11.33 3.73 -20.76
C SER A 108 -11.09 2.29 -20.29
N VAL A 109 -12.05 1.69 -19.57
CA VAL A 109 -11.94 0.30 -19.10
C VAL A 109 -12.22 -0.65 -20.27
N PRO A 110 -11.25 -1.49 -20.68
CA PRO A 110 -11.50 -2.51 -21.70
C PRO A 110 -12.59 -3.47 -21.24
N ARG A 111 -13.49 -3.86 -22.14
CA ARG A 111 -14.63 -4.74 -21.82
C ARG A 111 -14.25 -6.11 -21.24
N ASP A 112 -13.04 -6.57 -21.51
CA ASP A 112 -12.51 -7.85 -21.02
C ASP A 112 -11.85 -7.72 -19.62
N ILE A 113 -11.77 -6.51 -19.05
CA ILE A 113 -11.23 -6.28 -17.70
C ILE A 113 -12.39 -6.14 -16.73
N GLU A 114 -12.53 -7.10 -15.85
CA GLU A 114 -13.42 -7.02 -14.70
C GLU A 114 -12.75 -6.19 -13.59
N SER A 115 -13.53 -5.30 -12.97
CA SER A 115 -13.10 -4.56 -11.78
C SER A 115 -13.27 -5.45 -10.56
N ASP A 116 -12.20 -5.61 -9.80
CA ASP A 116 -12.16 -6.48 -8.63
C ASP A 116 -11.82 -5.66 -7.35
N PRO A 117 -12.59 -5.81 -6.26
CA PRO A 117 -12.31 -5.09 -5.02
C PRO A 117 -10.91 -5.42 -4.45
N ALA A 118 -10.38 -6.63 -4.66
CA ALA A 118 -9.03 -6.95 -4.20
C ALA A 118 -7.93 -6.24 -5.02
N GLU A 119 -8.21 -5.80 -6.25
CA GLU A 119 -7.32 -4.88 -6.98
C GLU A 119 -7.26 -3.50 -6.31
N LEU A 120 -8.40 -2.93 -5.93
CA LEU A 120 -8.46 -1.65 -5.22
C LEU A 120 -7.67 -1.70 -3.90
N GLN A 121 -7.84 -2.78 -3.15
CA GLN A 121 -7.10 -3.00 -1.89
C GLN A 121 -5.57 -3.08 -2.12
N ARG A 122 -5.13 -3.71 -3.21
CA ARG A 122 -3.70 -3.76 -3.59
C ARG A 122 -3.16 -2.39 -3.98
N ILE A 123 -3.95 -1.59 -4.69
CA ILE A 123 -3.59 -0.19 -5.01
C ILE A 123 -3.38 0.60 -3.73
N LEU A 124 -4.36 0.56 -2.81
CA LEU A 124 -4.31 1.29 -1.55
C LEU A 124 -3.19 0.81 -0.62
N ALA A 125 -2.91 -0.50 -0.58
CA ALA A 125 -1.73 -1.03 0.10
C ALA A 125 -0.44 -0.39 -0.42
N SER A 126 -0.25 -0.38 -1.74
CA SER A 126 0.92 0.26 -2.35
C SER A 126 1.00 1.75 -2.06
N GLU A 127 -0.13 2.47 -2.02
CA GLU A 127 -0.14 3.90 -1.73
C GLU A 127 0.19 4.18 -0.25
N ARG A 128 -0.30 3.36 0.68
CA ARG A 128 0.07 3.44 2.11
C ARG A 128 1.56 3.19 2.31
N GLU A 129 2.11 2.16 1.66
CA GLU A 129 3.55 1.88 1.68
C GLU A 129 4.36 3.05 1.12
N GLN A 130 3.90 3.65 0.02
CA GLN A 130 4.56 4.80 -0.58
C GLN A 130 4.53 6.04 0.32
N ARG A 131 3.38 6.37 0.93
CA ARG A 131 3.26 7.48 1.90
C ARG A 131 4.16 7.26 3.11
N LEU A 132 4.23 6.03 3.63
CA LEU A 132 5.11 5.68 4.74
C LEU A 132 6.60 5.81 4.36
N ALA A 133 6.98 5.37 3.15
CA ALA A 133 8.33 5.54 2.64
C ALA A 133 8.70 7.03 2.49
N GLN A 134 7.79 7.84 1.96
CA GLN A 134 7.98 9.30 1.85
C GLN A 134 8.10 9.98 3.23
N ALA A 135 7.28 9.57 4.21
CA ALA A 135 7.38 10.09 5.57
C ALA A 135 8.73 9.77 6.21
N ARG A 136 9.24 8.54 6.03
CA ARG A 136 10.57 8.13 6.50
C ARG A 136 11.68 8.92 5.81
N GLN A 137 11.58 9.13 4.50
CA GLN A 137 12.54 9.93 3.76
C GLN A 137 12.61 11.36 4.30
N ARG A 138 11.47 12.02 4.49
CA ARG A 138 11.43 13.37 5.06
C ARG A 138 12.00 13.44 6.47
N ALA A 139 11.72 12.45 7.32
CA ALA A 139 12.29 12.38 8.67
C ALA A 139 13.81 12.21 8.63
N ALA A 140 14.32 11.37 7.72
CA ALA A 140 15.76 11.19 7.53
C ALA A 140 16.45 12.46 7.01
N GLU A 141 15.83 13.14 6.04
CA GLU A 141 16.31 14.43 5.51
C GLU A 141 16.31 15.53 6.59
N ALA A 142 15.34 15.51 7.50
CA ALA A 142 15.26 16.42 8.65
C ALA A 142 16.18 16.02 9.83
N GLY A 143 16.82 14.84 9.78
CA GLY A 143 17.60 14.31 10.91
C GLY A 143 16.76 13.90 12.13
N ASP A 144 15.44 13.74 11.98
CA ASP A 144 14.53 13.37 13.06
C ASP A 144 14.53 11.85 13.28
N VAL A 145 15.50 11.40 14.07
CA VAL A 145 15.74 9.98 14.39
C VAL A 145 14.57 9.37 15.16
N GLU A 146 13.89 10.14 16.01
CA GLU A 146 12.77 9.63 16.83
C GLU A 146 11.54 9.38 15.97
N THR A 147 11.21 10.31 15.07
CA THR A 147 10.15 10.09 14.07
C THR A 147 10.48 8.89 13.18
N LEU A 148 11.73 8.77 12.71
CA LEU A 148 12.16 7.63 11.90
C LEU A 148 12.00 6.30 12.66
N ARG A 149 12.44 6.24 13.92
CA ARG A 149 12.29 5.06 14.79
C ARG A 149 10.82 4.67 14.95
N ARG A 150 9.94 5.64 15.20
CA ARG A 150 8.49 5.42 15.30
C ARG A 150 7.89 4.86 14.01
N LEU A 151 8.24 5.44 12.87
CA LEU A 151 7.76 4.98 11.55
C LEU A 151 8.29 3.59 11.18
N MET A 152 9.47 3.20 11.66
CA MET A 152 10.06 1.87 11.41
C MET A 152 9.46 0.77 12.30
N ALA A 153 9.08 1.11 13.54
CA ALA A 153 8.53 0.14 14.48
C ALA A 153 7.09 -0.33 14.14
N GLY A 154 6.43 0.37 13.19
CA GLY A 154 5.08 0.04 12.74
C GLY A 154 4.00 0.30 13.79
N PRO A 155 2.71 0.16 13.44
CA PRO A 155 1.59 0.44 14.36
C PRO A 155 1.52 -0.52 15.57
N ALA A 156 2.24 -1.64 15.55
CA ALA A 156 2.27 -2.62 16.64
C ALA A 156 3.18 -2.20 17.82
N ALA A 157 4.17 -1.33 17.60
CA ALA A 157 5.15 -0.99 18.63
C ALA A 157 4.67 0.05 19.66
N THR A 158 3.53 0.69 19.41
CA THR A 158 2.88 1.61 20.37
C THR A 158 1.95 0.90 21.36
N ALA A 159 1.69 -0.39 21.17
CA ALA A 159 0.93 -1.23 22.10
C ALA A 159 1.87 -2.12 22.94
N GLN A 160 2.83 -1.52 23.66
CA GLN A 160 3.31 -2.15 24.89
C GLN A 160 2.40 -1.64 26.01
N PRO A 161 1.39 -2.41 26.46
CA PRO A 161 0.92 -2.19 27.81
C PRO A 161 2.12 -2.45 28.73
N LEU A 162 2.37 -1.53 29.65
CA LEU A 162 3.15 -1.80 30.84
C LEU A 162 2.61 -3.10 31.44
N ALA A 163 3.32 -4.21 31.20
CA ALA A 163 3.08 -5.45 31.90
C ALA A 163 3.40 -5.16 33.37
N GLN A 164 2.35 -4.92 34.16
CA GLN A 164 2.46 -4.94 35.61
C GLN A 164 3.04 -6.31 35.99
N PRO A 165 4.09 -6.38 36.83
CA PRO A 165 4.61 -7.65 37.28
C PRO A 165 3.51 -8.41 38.01
N ALA A 166 3.37 -9.68 37.64
CA ALA A 166 2.40 -10.63 38.15
C ALA A 166 2.24 -10.57 39.67
N ASP A 167 1.00 -10.40 40.12
CA ASP A 167 0.56 -10.82 41.45
C ASP A 167 0.75 -12.35 41.50
N ALA A 168 1.84 -12.77 42.14
CA ALA A 168 2.17 -14.17 42.31
C ALA A 168 1.15 -14.79 43.29
N PRO A 169 0.54 -15.94 42.98
CA PRO A 169 -0.28 -16.63 43.96
C PRO A 169 0.61 -17.09 45.13
N ALA A 170 0.19 -16.76 46.35
CA ALA A 170 0.87 -17.15 47.58
C ALA A 170 1.09 -18.67 47.64
N PRO A 171 2.26 -19.14 48.13
CA PRO A 171 2.53 -20.57 48.25
C PRO A 171 1.63 -21.22 49.32
N PRO A 172 1.27 -22.51 49.16
CA PRO A 172 0.49 -23.21 50.18
C PRO A 172 1.33 -23.36 51.46
N HIS A 173 0.71 -23.07 52.61
CA HIS A 173 1.28 -23.32 53.92
C HIS A 173 1.49 -24.83 54.13
N GLU A 174 2.75 -25.27 54.23
CA GLU A 174 3.08 -26.60 54.73
C GLU A 174 2.79 -26.70 56.24
N PRO A 175 2.27 -27.85 56.74
CA PRO A 175 2.06 -28.05 58.16
C PRO A 175 3.38 -28.36 58.88
N GLY A 176 3.76 -27.50 59.83
CA GLY A 176 4.91 -27.72 60.71
C GLY A 176 4.65 -28.81 61.76
N PRO A 177 5.68 -29.60 62.14
CA PRO A 177 5.54 -30.73 63.05
C PRO A 177 5.58 -30.32 64.52
N GLY A 178 4.74 -30.99 65.33
CA GLY A 178 4.96 -31.38 66.73
C GLY A 178 5.58 -30.41 67.74
N GLU A 179 4.77 -29.97 68.71
CA GLU A 179 5.20 -29.67 70.09
C GLU A 179 3.97 -29.87 71.00
N LEU A 180 3.77 -31.07 71.57
CA LEU A 180 4.12 -31.44 72.95
C LEU A 180 3.82 -30.35 74.00
N LEU A 181 2.66 -30.53 74.67
CA LEU A 181 2.38 -30.49 76.12
C LEU A 181 3.37 -29.76 77.05
N PRO A 182 2.84 -29.10 78.10
CA PRO A 182 2.51 -29.85 79.33
C PRO A 182 1.05 -29.76 79.79
#